data_AF-A0A6T5X0B7-F1
#
_entry.id   AF-A0A6T5X0B7-F1
#
_cell.length_a   1.000
_cell.length_b   1.000
_cell.length_c   1.000
_cell.angle_alpha   90.00
_cell.angle_beta   90.00
_cell.angle_gamma   90.00
#
_symmetry.space_group_name_H-M   'P 1'
#
loop_
_entity.id
_entity.type
_entity.pdbx_description
1 polymer ?
#
loop_
_entity_poly.entity_id
_entity_poly.type
_entity_poly.pdbx_seq_one_letter_code
_entity_poly.pdbx_strand_id
1 'polypeptide(L)'
;MRAHKATHWQRHGPTYLVALSVPLVCADLVRHLLQDGGQWPSPGSDMFRPNCKHGVLGFKCLTPVGWIFSVFCTYTGFILLIVGTLWAADFVPKLQAAWKKSHRRSRQSTSISQV
;
A
#
# COMPACT_ATOMS: atom_id res chain seq x y z
N MET A 1 -25.49 17.83 -22.34
CA MET A 1 -24.51 17.31 -21.37
C MET A 1 -23.45 16.53 -22.13
N ARG A 2 -22.20 17.01 -22.22
CA ARG A 2 -21.13 16.35 -22.99
C ARG A 2 -20.56 15.21 -22.14
N ALA A 3 -20.86 13.97 -22.51
CA ALA A 3 -20.23 12.79 -21.91
C ALA A 3 -18.75 12.76 -22.35
N HIS A 4 -17.86 13.25 -21.48
CA HIS A 4 -16.43 13.01 -21.67
C HIS A 4 -16.20 11.50 -21.65
N LYS A 5 -15.71 10.94 -22.76
CA LYS A 5 -15.32 9.53 -22.83
C LYS A 5 -14.25 9.30 -21.75
N ALA A 6 -14.52 8.38 -20.82
CA ALA A 6 -13.57 8.02 -19.79
C ALA A 6 -12.27 7.55 -20.44
N THR A 7 -11.16 8.15 -20.05
CA THR A 7 -9.83 7.84 -20.61
C THR A 7 -9.48 6.39 -20.25
N HIS A 8 -8.72 5.68 -21.09
CA HIS A 8 -8.29 4.29 -20.85
C HIS A 8 -7.70 4.07 -19.44
N TRP A 9 -6.95 5.06 -18.95
CA TRP A 9 -6.39 5.10 -17.60
C TRP A 9 -7.42 5.15 -16.46
N GLN A 10 -8.59 5.73 -16.68
CA GLN A 10 -9.67 5.72 -15.67
C GLN A 10 -10.35 4.35 -15.58
N ARG A 11 -10.29 3.55 -16.65
CA ARG A 11 -10.93 2.23 -16.72
C ARG A 11 -10.01 1.10 -16.28
N HIS A 12 -8.74 1.14 -16.70
CA HIS A 12 -7.77 0.07 -16.43
C HIS A 12 -6.70 0.45 -15.39
N GLY A 13 -6.66 1.70 -14.95
CA GLY A 13 -5.76 2.19 -13.89
C GLY A 13 -5.67 1.27 -12.67
N PRO A 14 -6.78 0.88 -12.02
CA PRO A 14 -6.72 -0.02 -10.85
C PRO A 14 -6.09 -1.38 -11.17
N THR A 15 -6.35 -1.95 -12.35
CA THR A 15 -5.75 -3.23 -12.76
C THR A 15 -4.24 -3.13 -12.91
N TYR A 16 -3.74 -2.06 -13.54
CA TYR A 16 -2.30 -1.85 -13.68
C TYR A 16 -1.61 -1.60 -12.33
N LEU A 17 -2.25 -0.84 -11.43
CA LEU A 17 -1.72 -0.58 -10.09
C LEU A 17 -1.60 -1.88 -9.27
N VAL A 18 -2.63 -2.73 -9.31
CA VAL A 18 -2.59 -4.02 -8.62
C VAL A 18 -1.58 -4.96 -9.29
N ALA A 19 -1.58 -5.07 -10.62
CA ALA A 19 -0.65 -5.94 -11.35
C ALA A 19 0.82 -5.56 -11.10
N LEU A 20 1.13 -4.26 -10.97
CA LEU A 20 2.46 -3.78 -10.62
C LEU A 20 2.78 -4.00 -9.13
N SER A 21 1.80 -3.87 -8.25
CA SER A 21 2.03 -4.04 -6.81
C SER A 21 2.46 -5.45 -6.42
N VAL A 22 1.96 -6.48 -7.11
CA VAL A 22 2.24 -7.89 -6.81
C VAL A 22 3.73 -8.22 -6.89
N PRO A 23 4.43 -8.01 -8.02
CA PRO A 23 5.87 -8.28 -8.08
C PRO A 23 6.68 -7.39 -7.14
N LEU A 24 6.23 -6.15 -6.87
CA LEU A 24 6.90 -5.24 -5.94
C LEU A 24 6.88 -5.77 -4.49
N VAL A 25 5.74 -6.26 -4.02
CA VAL A 25 5.64 -6.87 -2.69
C VAL A 25 6.38 -8.21 -2.63
N CYS A 26 6.30 -9.02 -3.69
CA CYS A 26 6.98 -10.31 -3.76
C CYS A 26 8.51 -10.19 -3.86
N ALA A 27 9.06 -9.05 -4.30
CA ALA A 27 10.51 -8.87 -4.45
C ALA A 27 11.28 -9.09 -3.14
N ASP A 28 10.73 -8.68 -1.99
CA ASP A 28 11.37 -8.88 -0.69
C ASP A 28 11.35 -10.36 -0.25
N LEU A 29 10.23 -11.05 -0.50
CA LEU A 29 10.13 -12.50 -0.28
C LEU A 29 11.13 -13.28 -1.15
N VAL A 30 11.27 -12.90 -2.42
CA VAL A 30 12.22 -13.52 -3.35
C VAL A 30 13.66 -13.31 -2.86
N ARG A 31 14.01 -12.13 -2.35
CA ARG A 31 15.33 -11.87 -1.75
C ARG A 31 15.59 -12.82 -0.57
N HIS A 32 14.62 -12.99 0.32
CA HIS A 32 14.74 -13.93 1.45
C HIS A 32 14.92 -15.39 0.98
N LEU A 33 14.13 -15.83 0.00
CA LEU A 33 14.27 -17.18 -0.57
C LEU A 33 15.63 -17.40 -1.24
N LEU A 34 16.17 -16.38 -1.92
CA LEU A 34 17.49 -16.44 -2.55
C LEU A 34 18.63 -16.48 -1.51
N GLN A 35 18.45 -15.83 -0.35
CA GLN A 35 19.38 -15.94 0.77
C GLN A 35 19.36 -17.34 1.38
N ASP A 36 18.17 -17.88 1.66
CA ASP A 36 18.00 -19.20 2.25
C ASP A 36 18.49 -20.32 1.31
N GLY A 37 18.30 -20.13 0.01
CA GLY A 37 18.80 -21.04 -1.03
C GLY A 37 20.30 -20.91 -1.33
N GLY A 38 21.03 -20.04 -0.63
CA GLY A 38 22.48 -19.81 -0.81
C GLY A 38 22.87 -19.16 -2.14
N GLN A 39 21.91 -18.79 -2.98
CA GLN A 39 22.13 -18.16 -4.29
C GLN A 39 22.50 -16.68 -4.16
N TRP A 40 22.13 -16.05 -3.04
CA TRP A 40 22.51 -14.68 -2.72
C TRP A 40 23.10 -14.61 -1.30
N PRO A 41 24.39 -14.99 -1.13
CA PRO A 41 25.02 -15.08 0.18
C PRO A 41 25.39 -13.70 0.78
N SER A 42 25.47 -13.68 2.11
CA SER A 42 26.02 -12.58 2.93
C SER A 42 27.44 -12.21 2.48
N PRO A 43 27.87 -10.93 2.56
CA PRO A 43 27.20 -9.78 3.20
C PRO A 43 26.37 -8.92 2.22
N GLY A 44 26.37 -9.25 0.92
CA GLY A 44 25.70 -8.45 -0.12
C GLY A 44 24.17 -8.49 -0.05
N SER A 45 23.61 -9.49 0.63
CA SER A 45 22.18 -9.69 0.83
C SER A 45 21.65 -9.25 2.20
N ASP A 46 22.55 -8.98 3.14
CA ASP A 46 22.19 -8.80 4.55
C ASP A 46 21.48 -7.49 4.75
N MET A 47 20.32 -7.52 5.40
CA MET A 47 19.52 -6.33 5.67
C MET A 47 20.15 -5.42 6.73
N PHE A 48 20.97 -5.99 7.62
CA PHE A 48 21.60 -5.28 8.73
C PHE A 48 23.12 -5.38 8.67
N ARG A 49 23.80 -4.29 9.04
CA ARG A 49 25.26 -4.31 9.19
C ARG A 49 25.67 -5.17 10.40
N PRO A 50 26.75 -5.99 10.30
CA PRO A 50 27.14 -6.95 11.34
C PRO A 50 27.59 -6.34 12.67
N ASN A 51 27.92 -5.04 12.71
CA ASN A 51 28.43 -4.36 13.91
C ASN A 51 27.43 -3.36 14.54
N CYS A 52 26.13 -3.48 14.23
CA CYS A 52 25.11 -2.57 14.76
C CYS A 52 24.41 -3.14 15.99
N LYS A 53 24.52 -2.44 17.13
CA LYS A 53 23.77 -2.76 18.35
C LYS A 53 22.26 -2.60 18.10
N HIS A 54 21.48 -3.58 18.54
CA HIS A 54 20.02 -3.62 18.42
C HIS A 54 19.34 -2.53 19.28
N GLY A 55 19.41 -1.28 18.83
CA GLY A 55 18.69 -0.15 19.41
C GLY A 55 17.62 0.37 18.44
N VAL A 56 16.66 1.13 18.96
CA VAL A 56 15.53 1.79 18.28
C VAL A 56 15.89 2.66 17.04
N LEU A 57 17.17 2.76 16.70
CA LEU A 57 17.71 3.32 15.45
C LEU A 57 17.87 2.27 14.32
N GLY A 58 17.04 1.22 14.29
CA GLY A 58 17.12 0.14 13.29
C GLY A 58 17.20 0.61 11.83
N PHE A 59 16.54 1.73 11.50
CA PHE A 59 16.56 2.34 10.16
C PHE A 59 17.95 2.85 9.73
N LYS A 60 18.83 3.25 10.66
CA LYS A 60 20.18 3.77 10.34
C LYS A 60 21.23 2.67 10.13
N CYS A 61 20.92 1.45 10.55
CA CYS A 61 21.78 0.27 10.40
C CYS A 61 21.38 -0.63 9.23
N LEU A 62 20.36 -0.24 8.46
CA LEU A 62 19.97 -0.94 7.24
C LEU A 62 21.04 -0.77 6.15
N THR A 63 21.39 -1.87 5.50
CA THR A 63 22.19 -1.81 4.27
C THR A 63 21.39 -1.13 3.15
N PRO A 64 22.08 -0.61 2.11
CA PRO A 64 21.41 -0.05 0.93
C PRO A 64 20.40 -1.01 0.30
N VAL A 65 20.69 -2.32 0.37
CA VAL A 65 19.80 -3.40 -0.11
C VAL A 65 18.50 -3.45 0.70
N GLY A 66 18.58 -3.38 2.03
CA GLY A 66 17.38 -3.32 2.88
C GLY A 66 16.51 -2.09 2.61
N TRP A 67 17.12 -0.94 2.34
CA TRP A 67 16.35 0.27 2.02
C TRP A 67 15.64 0.16 0.66
N ILE A 68 16.32 -0.36 -0.37
CA ILE A 68 15.74 -0.50 -1.71
C ILE A 68 14.65 -1.59 -1.74
N PHE A 69 14.90 -2.76 -1.17
CA PHE A 69 13.92 -3.84 -1.20
C PHE A 69 12.77 -3.59 -0.23
N SER A 70 13.04 -3.27 1.04
CA SER A 70 11.99 -3.15 2.04
C SER A 70 11.27 -1.81 1.96
N VAL A 71 11.99 -0.68 1.92
CA VAL A 71 11.37 0.66 1.95
C VAL A 71 10.80 1.03 0.59
N PHE A 72 11.57 0.88 -0.48
CA PHE A 72 11.10 1.26 -1.81
C PHE A 72 10.18 0.18 -2.40
N CYS A 73 10.60 -1.07 -2.53
CA CYS A 73 9.78 -2.09 -3.21
C CYS A 73 8.51 -2.45 -2.43
N THR A 74 8.64 -2.79 -1.15
CA THR A 74 7.51 -3.35 -0.37
C THR A 74 6.50 -2.28 0.04
N TYR A 75 6.93 -1.15 0.62
CA TYR A 75 5.97 -0.09 0.99
C TYR A 75 5.32 0.56 -0.24
N THR A 76 6.07 0.81 -1.31
CA THR A 76 5.47 1.31 -2.55
C THR A 76 4.50 0.29 -3.12
N GLY A 77 4.83 -1.01 -3.09
CA GLY A 77 3.93 -2.10 -3.45
C GLY A 77 2.63 -2.09 -2.63
N PHE A 78 2.72 -1.99 -1.30
CA PHE A 78 1.53 -1.90 -0.44
C PHE A 78 0.68 -0.66 -0.71
N ILE A 79 1.30 0.51 -0.92
CA ILE A 79 0.58 1.74 -1.25
C ILE A 79 -0.17 1.57 -2.58
N LEU A 80 0.50 1.04 -3.61
CA LEU A 80 -0.11 0.78 -4.91
C LEU A 80 -1.24 -0.25 -4.81
N LEU A 81 -1.09 -1.29 -3.98
CA LEU A 81 -2.12 -2.30 -3.75
C LEU A 81 -3.33 -1.68 -3.05
N ILE A 82 -3.13 -0.86 -2.00
CA ILE A 82 -4.20 -0.18 -1.28
C ILE A 82 -4.92 0.81 -2.20
N VAL A 83 -4.18 1.65 -2.92
CA VAL A 83 -4.78 2.63 -3.84
C VAL A 83 -5.50 1.93 -4.99
N GLY A 84 -4.91 0.88 -5.57
CA GLY A 84 -5.50 0.09 -6.65
C GLY A 84 -6.79 -0.62 -6.23
N THR A 85 -6.81 -1.23 -5.04
CA THR A 85 -7.99 -1.93 -4.49
C THR A 85 -9.11 -0.97 -4.10
N LEU A 86 -8.79 0.16 -3.45
CA LEU A 86 -9.78 1.18 -3.09
C LEU A 86 -10.38 1.85 -4.33
N TRP A 87 -9.59 2.03 -5.38
CA TRP A 87 -10.06 2.50 -6.67
C TRP A 87 -10.94 1.44 -7.34
N ALA A 88 -10.51 0.17 -7.40
CA ALA A 88 -11.31 -0.91 -7.97
C ALA A 88 -12.68 -1.10 -7.30
N ALA A 89 -12.79 -0.77 -6.01
CA ALA A 89 -14.03 -0.91 -5.24
C ALA A 89 -15.01 0.27 -5.38
N ASP A 90 -14.65 1.34 -6.12
CA ASP A 90 -15.34 2.64 -6.10
C ASP A 90 -15.60 3.09 -4.64
N PHE A 91 -14.61 2.91 -3.78
CA PHE A 91 -14.80 3.04 -2.34
C PHE A 91 -15.07 4.49 -1.92
N VAL A 92 -14.41 5.45 -2.57
CA VAL A 92 -14.51 6.89 -2.28
C VAL A 92 -15.95 7.43 -2.42
N PRO A 93 -16.67 7.25 -3.55
CA PRO A 93 -18.04 7.74 -3.66
C PRO A 93 -18.99 7.03 -2.70
N LYS A 94 -18.80 5.75 -2.42
CA LYS A 94 -19.60 4.99 -1.44
C LYS A 94 -19.39 5.51 -0.01
N LEU A 95 -18.14 5.79 0.36
CA LEU A 95 -17.80 6.36 1.66
C LEU A 95 -18.41 7.75 1.82
N GLN A 96 -18.32 8.60 0.80
CA GLN A 96 -18.94 9.93 0.81
C GLN A 96 -20.47 9.85 0.93
N ALA A 97 -21.11 8.93 0.21
CA ALA A 97 -22.55 8.72 0.29
C ALA A 97 -22.98 8.22 1.70
N ALA A 98 -22.25 7.26 2.25
CA ALA A 98 -22.48 6.73 3.60
C ALA A 98 -22.26 7.81 4.68
N TRP A 99 -21.22 8.62 4.55
CA TRP A 99 -20.89 9.68 5.49
C TRP A 99 -21.94 10.79 5.49
N LYS A 100 -22.43 11.21 4.30
CA LYS A 100 -23.57 12.14 4.18
C LYS A 100 -24.84 11.58 4.82
N LYS A 101 -25.10 10.28 4.67
CA LYS A 101 -26.26 9.60 5.30
C LYS A 101 -26.13 9.58 6.83
N SER A 102 -24.96 9.25 7.35
CA SER A 102 -24.67 9.25 8.79
C SER A 102 -24.85 10.64 9.40
N HIS A 103 -24.32 11.68 8.73
CA HIS A 103 -24.39 13.05 9.24
C HIS A 103 -25.81 13.64 9.21
N ARG A 104 -26.66 13.17 8.30
CA ARG A 104 -28.10 13.49 8.30
C ARG A 104 -28.84 12.74 9.41
N ARG A 105 -28.48 11.49 9.67
CA ARG A 105 -29.10 10.67 10.73
C ARG A 105 -28.82 11.23 12.12
N SER A 106 -27.62 11.74 12.37
CA SER A 106 -27.27 12.44 13.62
C SER A 106 -28.08 13.72 13.86
N ARG A 107 -28.62 14.37 12.82
CA ARG A 107 -29.50 15.55 12.98
C ARG A 107 -30.96 15.18 13.23
N GLN A 108 -31.42 14.03 12.75
CA GLN A 108 -32.83 13.60 12.88
C GLN A 108 -33.14 12.97 14.25
N SER A 109 -32.16 12.34 14.91
CA SER A 109 -32.33 11.81 16.27
C SER A 109 -32.56 12.90 17.31
N THR A 110 -32.01 14.11 17.11
CA THR A 110 -32.17 15.24 18.03
C THR A 110 -33.57 15.88 17.95
N SER A 111 -34.28 15.76 16.83
CA SER A 111 -35.64 16.32 16.70
C SER A 111 -36.73 15.38 17.24
N ILE A 112 -36.46 14.07 17.36
CA ILE A 112 -37.44 13.08 17.86
C ILE A 112 -37.48 13.06 19.39
N SER A 113 -36.39 13.42 20.09
CA SER A 113 -36.39 13.60 21.56
C SER A 113 -36.99 14.94 22.05
N GLN A 114 -37.67 15.68 21.18
CA GLN A 114 -38.32 16.96 21.50
C GLN A 114 -39.84 16.92 21.25
N VAL A 115 -40.41 15.74 21.00
CA VAL A 115 -41.86 15.50 20.85
C VAL A 115 -42.32 14.53 21.94
#